data_AF-A0A336MW60-F1
#
_entry.id   AF-A0A336MW60-F1
#
_cell.length_a   1.000
_cell.length_b   1.000
_cell.length_c   1.000
_cell.angle_alpha   90.00
_cell.angle_beta   90.00
_cell.angle_gamma   90.00
#
_symmetry.space_group_name_H-M   'P 1'
#
loop_
_entity.id
_entity.type
_entity.pdbx_description
1 polymer ?
#
loop_
_entity_poly.entity_id
_entity_poly.type
_entity_poly.pdbx_seq_one_letter_code
_entity_poly.pdbx_strand_id
1 'polypeptide(L)'
;MPDKFYFKKSSKTEDLNYRIRSITHQMAVNSYGQEMLNKYISYKHRVNQALEEGRIYRIVGHYDWPRLREELNKRGWIEKRQFPSDNPIADLPHSILLEEARPGNDYERALIARMIGRTKPTWMWMLSGKYYYRNLDIPILNKLYVRNWNFGGKDGLQKYFDIMDYGNHPRGYNLIECKCLDIFIEDYYLTAATSLVLYLDNHQSLYDRFTKEENSVPWSAIMTVFNFVNRHVDDAQYGMNVSQENFKNSGMDEQKLQIIYATYINIVKNGMKIQIYHKNLQDHIPIIRNIAQKVRDTWPQRIHDGYMNIWLLKVFKKINNFICNYEI
;
A
#
# COMPACT_ATOMS: atom_id res chain seq x y z
N MET A 1 63.45 -14.47 88.18
CA MET A 1 63.35 -15.45 87.06
C MET A 1 63.12 -14.66 85.77
N PRO A 2 63.75 -15.04 84.65
CA PRO A 2 64.24 -14.08 83.65
C PRO A 2 63.28 -13.78 82.50
N ASP A 3 63.47 -12.58 81.93
CA ASP A 3 62.90 -12.07 80.69
C ASP A 3 63.21 -12.97 79.48
N LYS A 4 62.18 -13.23 78.65
CA LYS A 4 62.34 -13.74 77.29
C LYS A 4 61.97 -12.63 76.29
N PHE A 5 62.99 -12.01 75.71
CA PHE A 5 62.87 -11.23 74.48
C PHE A 5 62.52 -12.16 73.32
N TYR A 6 61.32 -12.00 72.73
CA TYR A 6 61.01 -12.50 71.40
C TYR A 6 61.12 -11.34 70.40
N PHE A 7 62.19 -11.36 69.60
CA PHE A 7 62.31 -10.56 68.38
C PHE A 7 61.26 -11.02 67.36
N LYS A 8 60.25 -10.20 67.08
CA LYS A 8 59.34 -10.43 65.95
C LYS A 8 59.94 -9.78 64.70
N LYS A 9 60.65 -10.56 63.88
CA LYS A 9 61.02 -10.18 62.50
C LYS A 9 59.74 -10.17 61.64
N SER A 10 59.11 -9.03 61.49
CA SER A 10 58.16 -8.75 60.39
C SER A 10 58.06 -7.24 60.20
N SER A 11 58.74 -6.70 59.18
CA SER A 11 58.54 -5.29 58.79
C SER A 11 58.98 -4.95 57.36
N LYS A 12 59.77 -5.80 56.68
CA LYS A 12 60.22 -5.52 55.31
C LYS A 12 59.35 -6.15 54.21
N THR A 13 58.74 -7.31 54.47
CA THR A 13 57.92 -8.04 53.49
C THR A 13 56.51 -7.45 53.34
N GLU A 14 55.91 -6.95 54.42
CA GLU A 14 54.59 -6.30 54.38
C GLU A 14 54.63 -4.94 53.69
N ASP A 15 55.68 -4.15 53.93
CA ASP A 15 55.90 -2.84 53.29
C ASP A 15 56.20 -2.97 51.78
N LEU A 16 56.94 -4.02 51.38
CA LEU A 16 57.19 -4.33 49.97
C LEU A 16 55.90 -4.76 49.25
N ASN A 17 55.06 -5.58 49.89
CA ASN A 17 53.77 -6.01 49.34
C ASN A 17 52.78 -4.84 49.18
N TYR A 18 52.79 -3.89 50.12
CA TYR A 18 51.98 -2.67 50.01
C TYR A 18 52.43 -1.77 48.86
N ARG A 19 53.75 -1.57 48.70
CA ARG A 19 54.34 -0.81 47.58
C ARG A 19 54.10 -1.47 46.22
N ILE A 20 54.21 -2.79 46.13
CA ILE A 20 53.87 -3.52 44.91
C ILE A 20 52.39 -3.33 44.58
N ARG A 21 51.48 -3.45 45.55
CA ARG A 21 50.05 -3.21 45.33
C ARG A 21 49.75 -1.77 44.89
N SER A 22 50.42 -0.76 45.46
CA SER A 22 50.19 0.63 45.07
C SER A 22 50.72 0.95 43.67
N ILE A 23 51.89 0.41 43.30
CA ILE A 23 52.46 0.52 41.94
C ILE A 23 51.56 -0.21 40.93
N THR A 24 51.11 -1.43 41.23
CA THR A 24 50.21 -2.19 40.36
C THR A 24 48.86 -1.48 40.19
N HIS A 25 48.34 -0.85 41.25
CA HIS A 25 47.11 -0.05 41.17
C HIS A 25 47.31 1.21 40.31
N GLN A 26 48.40 1.95 40.48
CA GLN A 26 48.71 3.11 39.64
C GLN A 26 48.93 2.73 38.17
N MET A 27 49.63 1.62 37.91
CA MET A 27 49.80 1.08 36.55
C MET A 27 48.46 0.65 35.94
N ALA A 28 47.57 0.04 36.72
CA ALA A 28 46.23 -0.34 36.26
C ALA A 28 45.34 0.89 35.97
N VAL A 29 45.39 1.93 36.81
CA VAL A 29 44.65 3.19 36.60
C VAL A 29 45.16 3.92 35.35
N ASN A 30 46.48 3.96 35.12
CA ASN A 30 47.07 4.55 33.92
C ASN A 30 46.73 3.73 32.66
N SER A 31 46.75 2.40 32.76
CA SER A 31 46.37 1.50 31.66
C SER A 31 44.90 1.65 31.28
N TYR A 32 44.00 1.70 32.27
CA TYR A 32 42.57 1.89 32.06
C TYR A 32 42.26 3.27 31.47
N GLY A 33 42.94 4.33 31.94
CA GLY A 33 42.82 5.67 31.37
C GLY A 33 43.23 5.72 29.89
N GLN A 34 44.32 5.03 29.53
CA GLN A 34 44.78 4.93 28.14
C GLN A 34 43.79 4.16 27.26
N GLU A 35 43.20 3.07 27.77
CA GLU A 35 42.18 2.29 27.06
C GLU A 35 40.93 3.15 26.77
N MET A 36 40.42 3.88 27.76
CA MET A 36 39.26 4.76 27.59
C MET A 36 39.54 5.90 26.60
N LEU A 37 40.75 6.47 26.63
CA LEU A 37 41.16 7.47 25.66
C LEU A 37 41.17 6.90 24.23
N ASN A 38 41.75 5.72 24.03
CA ASN A 38 41.79 5.06 22.73
C ASN A 38 40.37 4.73 22.22
N LYS A 39 39.49 4.27 23.11
CA LYS A 39 38.07 4.00 22.81
C LYS A 39 37.35 5.28 22.37
N TYR A 40 37.56 6.39 23.07
CA TYR A 40 36.99 7.68 22.70
C TYR A 40 37.50 8.17 21.34
N ILE A 41 38.82 8.10 21.10
CA ILE A 41 39.43 8.49 19.83
C ILE A 41 38.85 7.66 18.67
N SER A 42 38.68 6.35 18.87
CA SER A 42 38.08 5.46 17.87
C SER A 42 36.65 5.87 17.51
N TYR A 43 35.78 6.09 18.50
CA TYR A 43 34.42 6.55 18.24
C TYR A 43 34.39 7.94 17.60
N LYS A 44 35.21 8.87 18.08
CA LYS A 44 35.29 10.23 17.53
C LYS A 44 35.77 10.22 16.08
N HIS A 45 36.78 9.42 15.75
CA HIS A 45 37.26 9.25 14.38
C HIS A 45 36.16 8.70 13.48
N ARG A 46 35.47 7.62 13.90
CA ARG A 46 34.35 7.03 13.16
C ARG A 46 33.21 8.04 12.93
N VAL A 47 32.85 8.83 13.95
CA VAL A 47 31.80 9.86 13.83
C VAL A 47 32.23 10.99 12.91
N ASN A 48 33.46 11.49 13.05
CA ASN A 48 33.98 12.57 12.20
C ASN A 48 34.05 12.14 10.74
N GLN A 49 34.55 10.94 10.46
CA GLN A 49 34.57 10.39 9.11
C GLN A 49 33.16 10.33 8.50
N ALA A 50 32.16 9.84 9.25
CA ALA A 50 30.79 9.79 8.76
C ALA A 50 30.15 11.18 8.59
N LEU A 51 30.55 12.18 9.38
CA LEU A 51 30.13 13.57 9.22
C LEU A 51 30.72 14.19 7.95
N GLU A 52 32.02 14.00 7.72
CA GLU A 52 32.75 14.50 6.54
C GLU A 52 32.23 13.85 5.25
N GLU A 53 31.96 12.55 5.27
CA GLU A 53 31.43 11.80 4.13
C GLU A 53 29.90 11.97 3.95
N GLY A 54 29.23 12.68 4.87
CA GLY A 54 27.78 12.85 4.84
C GLY A 54 26.98 11.56 5.02
N ARG A 55 27.52 10.57 5.73
CA ARG A 55 26.93 9.23 5.96
C ARG A 55 26.16 9.13 7.29
N ILE A 56 25.43 10.18 7.64
CA ILE A 56 24.56 10.20 8.82
C ILE A 56 23.13 9.89 8.40
N TYR A 57 22.50 8.91 9.05
CA TYR A 57 21.11 8.57 8.79
C TYR A 57 20.22 8.58 10.02
N ARG A 58 18.91 8.60 9.80
CA ARG A 58 17.91 8.43 10.85
C ARG A 58 16.72 7.62 10.38
N ILE A 59 16.24 6.71 11.22
CA ILE A 59 14.99 5.97 11.00
C ILE A 59 13.92 6.58 11.90
N VAL A 60 12.77 6.95 11.33
CA VAL A 60 11.64 7.57 12.02
C VAL A 60 10.42 6.64 11.94
N GLY A 61 10.09 6.03 13.08
CA GLY A 61 8.95 5.12 13.20
C GLY A 61 8.97 4.32 14.51
N HIS A 62 7.87 3.63 14.79
CA HIS A 62 7.72 2.80 15.99
C HIS A 62 8.30 1.39 15.83
N TYR A 63 8.49 0.93 14.58
CA TYR A 63 9.00 -0.40 14.28
C TYR A 63 10.53 -0.40 14.20
N ASP A 64 11.13 -1.49 14.67
CA ASP A 64 12.55 -1.74 14.52
C ASP A 64 12.86 -2.29 13.12
N TRP A 65 13.92 -1.78 12.50
CA TRP A 65 14.40 -2.19 11.17
C TRP A 65 15.84 -2.71 11.26
N PRO A 66 16.06 -3.86 11.90
CA PRO A 66 17.40 -4.36 12.18
C PRO A 66 18.20 -4.60 10.90
N ARG A 67 17.57 -5.19 9.88
CA ARG A 67 18.23 -5.48 8.60
C ARG A 67 18.66 -4.22 7.85
N LEU A 68 17.85 -3.17 7.87
CA LEU A 68 18.21 -1.91 7.24
C LEU A 68 19.41 -1.28 7.95
N ARG A 69 19.41 -1.27 9.29
CA ARG A 69 20.53 -0.77 10.09
C ARG A 69 21.81 -1.55 9.85
N GLU A 70 21.74 -2.87 9.84
CA GLU A 70 22.87 -3.74 9.58
C GLU A 70 23.53 -3.41 8.23
N GLU A 71 22.72 -3.28 7.18
CA GLU A 71 23.19 -2.96 5.83
C GLU A 71 23.82 -1.56 5.73
N LEU A 72 23.27 -0.58 6.45
CA LEU A 72 23.84 0.77 6.53
C LEU A 72 25.16 0.78 7.29
N ASN A 73 25.21 0.10 8.44
CA ASN A 73 26.41 -0.03 9.25
C ASN A 73 27.56 -0.67 8.43
N LYS A 74 27.28 -1.74 7.65
CA LYS A 74 28.25 -2.35 6.73
C LYS A 74 28.81 -1.38 5.70
N ARG A 75 28.02 -0.37 5.29
CA ARG A 75 28.38 0.66 4.31
C ARG A 75 29.01 1.90 4.96
N GLY A 76 29.34 1.87 6.25
CA GLY A 76 29.95 2.98 6.98
C GLY A 76 28.97 4.09 7.38
N TRP A 77 27.66 3.86 7.28
CA TRP A 77 26.66 4.82 7.74
C TRP A 77 26.48 4.75 9.26
N ILE A 78 26.18 5.89 9.87
CA ILE A 78 25.95 6.00 11.32
C ILE A 78 24.54 6.52 11.61
N GLU A 79 23.82 5.79 12.47
CA GLU A 79 22.48 6.20 12.91
C GLU A 79 22.58 7.31 13.96
N LYS A 80 21.95 8.46 13.66
CA LYS A 80 21.55 9.42 14.68
C LYS A 80 20.26 8.95 15.34
N ARG A 81 20.38 8.02 16.30
CA ARG A 81 19.23 7.46 17.01
C ARG A 81 18.56 8.53 17.86
N GLN A 82 17.23 8.62 17.75
CA GLN A 82 16.45 9.42 18.68
C GLN A 82 16.09 8.55 19.87
N PHE A 83 16.44 9.01 21.06
CA PHE A 83 16.02 8.40 22.31
C PHE A 83 14.71 9.07 22.76
N PRO A 84 13.73 8.28 23.24
CA PRO A 84 12.60 8.82 23.97
C PRO A 84 13.04 9.70 25.14
N SER A 85 12.26 10.71 25.48
CA SER A 85 12.59 11.66 26.57
C SER A 85 12.67 11.00 27.96
N ASP A 86 12.07 9.82 28.11
CA ASP A 86 12.03 9.00 29.32
C ASP A 86 13.13 7.93 29.34
N ASN A 87 14.03 7.89 28.35
CA ASN A 87 15.10 6.89 28.33
C ASN A 87 16.26 7.28 29.27
N PRO A 88 16.51 6.53 30.36
CA PRO A 88 17.51 6.90 31.36
C PRO A 88 18.94 6.89 30.83
N ILE A 89 19.22 6.13 29.76
CA ILE A 89 20.55 6.05 29.14
C ILE A 89 20.88 7.36 28.42
N ALA A 90 19.87 8.04 27.87
CA ALA A 90 20.06 9.27 27.11
C ALA A 90 20.50 10.47 27.96
N ASP A 91 20.37 10.38 29.29
CA ASP A 91 20.77 11.43 30.23
C ASP A 91 22.06 11.10 31.00
N LEU A 92 22.61 9.90 30.82
CA LEU A 92 23.85 9.51 31.50
C LEU A 92 25.04 10.39 31.08
N PRO A 93 25.97 10.70 32.00
CA PRO A 93 27.23 11.37 31.70
C PRO A 93 28.02 10.71 30.56
N HIS A 94 28.78 11.52 29.81
CA HIS A 94 29.58 11.04 28.67
C HIS A 94 30.61 9.98 29.08
N SER A 95 31.18 10.09 30.28
CA SER A 95 32.12 9.11 30.83
C SER A 95 31.48 7.74 31.01
N ILE A 96 30.28 7.68 31.61
CA ILE A 96 29.53 6.43 31.83
C ILE A 96 29.13 5.81 30.49
N LEU A 97 28.66 6.62 29.54
CA LEU A 97 28.36 6.13 28.20
C LEU A 97 29.59 5.55 27.50
N LEU A 98 30.74 6.20 27.63
CA LEU A 98 31.99 5.73 27.03
C LEU A 98 32.47 4.43 27.68
N GLU A 99 32.40 4.32 29.00
CA GLU A 99 32.79 3.13 29.75
C GLU A 99 31.94 1.92 29.33
N GLU A 100 30.61 2.08 29.33
CA GLU A 100 29.65 1.01 29.03
C GLU A 100 29.41 0.77 27.53
N ALA A 101 29.91 1.63 26.64
CA ALA A 101 29.72 1.47 25.20
C ALA A 101 30.32 0.16 24.67
N ARG A 102 29.49 -0.65 24.02
CA ARG A 102 29.89 -1.87 23.30
C ARG A 102 29.25 -1.85 21.92
N PRO A 103 29.88 -2.43 20.88
CA PRO A 103 29.31 -2.47 19.54
C PRO A 103 27.86 -2.98 19.54
N GLY A 104 26.95 -2.16 19.05
CA GLY A 104 25.53 -2.43 18.91
C GLY A 104 24.67 -2.13 20.16
N ASN A 105 25.24 -1.81 21.33
CA ASN A 105 24.46 -1.58 22.55
C ASN A 105 23.89 -0.16 22.65
N ASP A 106 22.97 0.07 23.59
CA ASP A 106 22.30 1.37 23.74
C ASP A 106 23.23 2.47 24.26
N TYR A 107 24.25 2.13 25.04
CA TYR A 107 25.29 3.08 25.50
C TYR A 107 26.12 3.62 24.33
N GLU A 108 26.57 2.76 23.41
CA GLU A 108 27.25 3.15 22.18
C GLU A 108 26.34 4.06 21.33
N ARG A 109 25.08 3.67 21.15
CA ARG A 109 24.12 4.45 20.35
C ARG A 109 23.89 5.84 20.97
N ALA A 110 23.80 5.95 22.29
CA ALA A 110 23.63 7.21 23.00
C ALA A 110 24.90 8.07 22.90
N LEU A 111 26.08 7.46 23.06
CA LEU A 111 27.37 8.11 22.90
C LEU A 111 27.52 8.71 21.50
N ILE A 112 27.29 7.89 20.47
CA ILE A 112 27.35 8.30 19.05
C ILE A 112 26.35 9.40 18.77
N ALA A 113 25.10 9.27 19.19
CA ALA A 113 24.08 10.30 18.98
C ALA A 113 24.49 11.64 19.61
N ARG A 114 25.18 11.60 20.76
CA ARG A 114 25.70 12.80 21.42
C ARG A 114 26.91 13.39 20.71
N MET A 115 27.81 12.56 20.17
CA MET A 115 28.94 13.02 19.36
C MET A 115 28.50 13.67 18.06
N ILE A 116 27.46 13.14 17.39
CA ILE A 116 26.84 13.76 16.21
C ILE A 116 26.19 15.11 16.56
N GLY A 117 25.65 15.23 17.77
CA GLY A 117 25.12 16.49 18.30
C GLY A 117 23.95 17.04 17.49
N ARG A 118 24.03 18.30 17.05
CA ARG A 118 22.94 19.01 16.35
C ARG A 118 22.93 18.78 14.84
N THR A 119 23.92 18.08 14.28
CA THR A 119 24.01 17.82 12.84
C THR A 119 22.79 17.07 12.32
N LYS A 120 22.18 17.56 11.24
CA LYS A 120 21.04 16.89 10.60
C LYS A 120 21.51 15.64 9.87
N PRO A 121 20.69 14.58 9.80
CA PRO A 121 21.03 13.43 8.96
C PRO A 121 20.99 13.81 7.48
N THR A 122 21.84 13.19 6.68
CA THR A 122 21.80 13.31 5.21
C THR A 122 20.70 12.45 4.61
N TRP A 123 20.43 11.30 5.25
CA TRP A 123 19.42 10.36 4.82
C TRP A 123 18.41 10.04 5.92
N MET A 124 17.12 10.00 5.57
CA MET A 124 16.06 9.66 6.51
C MET A 124 15.10 8.62 5.95
N TRP A 125 14.91 7.56 6.74
CA TRP A 125 13.90 6.55 6.49
C TRP A 125 12.66 6.80 7.35
N MET A 126 11.58 7.26 6.74
CA MET A 126 10.31 7.55 7.39
C MET A 126 9.29 6.46 7.09
N LEU A 127 8.53 6.04 8.10
CA LEU A 127 7.43 5.08 7.90
C LEU A 127 6.13 5.78 7.49
N SER A 128 5.79 6.88 8.17
CA SER A 128 4.54 7.61 7.92
C SER A 128 4.76 8.84 7.05
N GLY A 129 3.87 9.05 6.08
CA GLY A 129 3.85 10.26 5.25
C GLY A 129 3.65 11.55 6.05
N LYS A 130 3.09 11.48 7.27
CA LYS A 130 2.88 12.66 8.14
C LYS A 130 4.18 13.37 8.52
N TYR A 131 5.31 12.67 8.47
CA TYR A 131 6.62 13.24 8.77
C TYR A 131 7.30 13.86 7.55
N TYR A 132 6.80 13.61 6.34
CA TYR A 132 7.46 14.01 5.10
C TYR A 132 7.68 15.54 5.02
N TYR A 133 6.60 16.32 5.15
CA TYR A 133 6.67 17.78 5.05
C TYR A 133 7.50 18.45 6.15
N ARG A 134 7.69 17.77 7.28
CA ARG A 134 8.49 18.29 8.41
C ARG A 134 9.99 18.10 8.21
N ASN A 135 10.41 17.35 7.18
CA ASN A 135 11.80 16.96 6.94
C ASN A 135 12.20 17.21 5.48
N LEU A 136 11.58 18.18 4.79
CA LEU A 136 11.91 18.54 3.40
C LEU A 136 13.32 19.10 3.23
N ASP A 137 13.91 19.57 4.32
CA ASP A 137 15.27 20.06 4.41
C ASP A 137 16.33 18.94 4.46
N ILE A 138 15.90 17.68 4.56
CA ILE A 138 16.79 16.52 4.56
C ILE A 138 17.10 16.12 3.10
N PRO A 139 18.39 16.00 2.72
CA PRO A 139 18.78 15.76 1.34
C PRO A 139 18.19 14.50 0.70
N ILE A 140 18.14 13.39 1.45
CA ILE A 140 17.68 12.10 0.92
C ILE A 140 16.56 11.56 1.80
N LEU A 141 15.37 11.41 1.22
CA LEU A 141 14.19 10.84 1.86
C LEU A 141 13.75 9.56 1.15
N ASN A 142 13.28 8.56 1.89
CA ASN A 142 12.76 7.29 1.34
C ASN A 142 11.31 7.37 0.83
N LYS A 143 10.74 8.58 0.76
CA LYS A 143 9.36 8.81 0.29
C LYS A 143 9.38 9.90 -0.76
N LEU A 144 8.52 9.76 -1.75
CA LEU A 144 8.23 10.78 -2.74
C LEU A 144 6.84 11.33 -2.46
N TYR A 145 6.71 12.65 -2.37
CA TYR A 145 5.40 13.29 -2.40
C TYR A 145 5.16 13.87 -3.79
N VAL A 146 4.10 13.41 -4.44
CA VAL A 146 3.65 13.96 -5.71
C VAL A 146 2.42 14.81 -5.41
N ARG A 147 2.53 16.12 -5.65
CA ARG A 147 1.50 17.09 -5.29
C ARG A 147 0.17 16.72 -5.93
N ASN A 148 -0.89 16.66 -5.13
CA ASN A 148 -2.26 16.31 -5.54
C ASN A 148 -2.44 14.88 -6.10
N TRP A 149 -1.43 14.01 -5.99
CA TRP A 149 -1.48 12.66 -6.51
C TRP A 149 -1.24 11.62 -5.42
N ASN A 150 -2.08 10.57 -5.40
CA ASN A 150 -1.93 9.45 -4.47
C ASN A 150 -2.12 8.12 -5.19
N PHE A 151 -1.04 7.59 -5.77
CA PHE A 151 -1.04 6.29 -6.44
C PHE A 151 -1.08 5.10 -5.47
N GLY A 152 -0.83 5.34 -4.17
CA GLY A 152 -0.91 4.29 -3.14
C GLY A 152 -2.36 4.01 -2.69
N GLY A 153 -3.27 4.95 -2.93
CA GLY A 153 -4.70 4.80 -2.70
C GLY A 153 -5.43 4.35 -3.96
N LYS A 154 -6.52 3.58 -3.82
CA LYS A 154 -7.31 3.11 -4.97
C LYS A 154 -8.08 4.26 -5.63
N ASP A 155 -8.55 5.21 -4.84
CA ASP A 155 -9.22 6.44 -5.26
C ASP A 155 -8.29 7.37 -6.06
N GLY A 156 -7.06 7.58 -5.56
CA GLY A 156 -6.08 8.40 -6.27
C GLY A 156 -5.51 7.72 -7.51
N LEU A 157 -5.39 6.39 -7.50
CA LEU A 157 -5.00 5.61 -8.68
C LEU A 157 -6.08 5.62 -9.77
N GLN A 158 -7.37 5.55 -9.42
CA GLN A 158 -8.45 5.61 -10.41
C GLN A 158 -8.43 6.92 -11.20
N LYS A 159 -8.30 8.06 -10.49
CA LYS A 159 -8.20 9.39 -11.13
C LYS A 159 -7.08 9.49 -12.15
N TYR A 160 -5.99 8.75 -11.95
CA TYR A 160 -4.89 8.73 -12.90
C TYR A 160 -5.26 7.98 -14.18
N PHE A 161 -5.91 6.83 -14.02
CA PHE A 161 -6.36 6.05 -15.16
C PHE A 161 -7.43 6.78 -15.99
N ASP A 162 -8.31 7.53 -15.33
CA ASP A 162 -9.33 8.35 -16.02
C ASP A 162 -8.71 9.42 -16.93
N ILE A 163 -7.50 9.90 -16.64
CA ILE A 163 -6.79 10.91 -17.45
C ILE A 163 -5.96 10.29 -18.56
N MET A 164 -5.27 9.19 -18.27
CA MET A 164 -4.22 8.68 -19.14
C MET A 164 -4.71 7.67 -20.20
N ASP A 165 -5.99 7.34 -20.20
CA ASP A 165 -6.62 6.38 -21.14
C ASP A 165 -5.81 5.08 -21.31
N TYR A 166 -5.30 4.54 -20.19
CA TYR A 166 -4.55 3.28 -20.22
C TYR A 166 -5.51 2.10 -20.40
N GLY A 167 -5.57 1.50 -21.58
CA GLY A 167 -6.52 0.42 -21.91
C GLY A 167 -6.41 -0.89 -21.11
N ASN A 168 -5.45 -1.04 -20.20
CA ASN A 168 -5.18 -2.28 -19.45
C ASN A 168 -5.45 -2.20 -17.93
N HIS A 169 -6.43 -1.41 -17.50
CA HIS A 169 -6.88 -1.40 -16.10
C HIS A 169 -8.38 -1.72 -16.00
N PRO A 170 -8.83 -2.47 -14.97
CA PRO A 170 -10.25 -2.64 -14.72
C PRO A 170 -10.88 -1.29 -14.41
N ARG A 171 -12.02 -1.01 -15.05
CA ARG A 171 -12.81 0.19 -14.81
C ARG A 171 -13.18 0.32 -13.33
N GLY A 172 -13.24 1.56 -12.84
CA GLY A 172 -13.58 1.86 -11.46
C GLY A 172 -14.29 3.21 -11.35
N TYR A 173 -15.18 3.33 -10.38
CA TYR A 173 -16.04 4.51 -10.21
C TYR A 173 -15.90 5.07 -8.80
N ASN A 174 -15.78 6.39 -8.68
CA ASN A 174 -15.82 7.09 -7.40
C ASN A 174 -17.26 7.43 -7.02
N LEU A 175 -17.92 6.53 -6.28
CA LEU A 175 -19.35 6.65 -5.94
C LEU A 175 -19.68 7.76 -4.91
N ILE A 176 -18.69 8.55 -4.46
CA ILE A 176 -18.92 9.70 -3.57
C ILE A 176 -19.61 10.83 -4.34
N GLU A 177 -19.37 10.95 -5.64
CA GLU A 177 -19.92 12.01 -6.48
C GLU A 177 -21.18 11.48 -7.17
N CYS A 178 -22.38 12.04 -6.92
CA CYS A 178 -23.61 11.41 -7.45
C CYS A 178 -23.61 11.33 -9.02
N LYS A 179 -22.89 12.20 -9.75
CA LYS A 179 -22.69 12.04 -11.22
C LYS A 179 -21.99 10.72 -11.60
N CYS A 180 -21.01 10.30 -10.80
CA CYS A 180 -20.31 9.04 -11.02
C CYS A 180 -21.17 7.83 -10.67
N LEU A 181 -22.15 8.00 -9.76
CA LEU A 181 -23.12 6.96 -9.45
C LEU A 181 -24.03 6.66 -10.64
N ASP A 182 -24.54 7.68 -11.33
CA ASP A 182 -25.38 7.49 -12.52
C ASP A 182 -24.64 6.73 -13.63
N ILE A 183 -23.38 7.12 -13.88
CA ILE A 183 -22.51 6.45 -14.87
C ILE A 183 -22.26 4.99 -14.45
N PHE A 184 -22.03 4.74 -13.16
CA PHE A 184 -21.86 3.39 -12.65
C PHE A 184 -23.12 2.54 -12.81
N ILE A 185 -24.30 3.08 -12.50
CA ILE A 185 -25.58 2.38 -12.64
C ILE A 185 -25.79 1.99 -14.12
N GLU A 186 -25.59 2.93 -15.04
CA GLU A 186 -25.71 2.66 -16.46
C GLU A 186 -24.74 1.56 -16.91
N ASP A 187 -23.47 1.66 -16.49
CA ASP A 187 -22.48 0.64 -16.83
C ASP A 187 -22.74 -0.71 -16.15
N TYR A 188 -23.37 -0.73 -14.97
CA TYR A 188 -23.78 -1.96 -14.29
C TYR A 188 -24.82 -2.74 -15.12
N TYR A 189 -25.83 -2.04 -15.65
CA TYR A 189 -26.84 -2.64 -16.54
C TYR A 189 -26.24 -3.02 -17.90
N LEU A 190 -25.34 -2.18 -18.45
CA LEU A 190 -24.60 -2.53 -19.67
C LEU A 190 -23.77 -3.79 -19.47
N THR A 191 -23.10 -3.92 -18.33
CA THR A 191 -22.32 -5.11 -17.98
C THR A 191 -23.20 -6.35 -17.89
N ALA A 192 -24.38 -6.26 -17.28
CA ALA A 192 -25.36 -7.36 -17.27
C ALA A 192 -25.81 -7.75 -18.69
N ALA A 193 -26.14 -6.76 -19.51
CA ALA A 193 -26.60 -6.95 -20.88
C ALA A 193 -25.52 -7.58 -21.78
N THR A 194 -24.29 -7.05 -21.77
CA THR A 194 -23.17 -7.61 -22.53
C THR A 194 -22.77 -8.99 -22.00
N SER A 195 -22.80 -9.20 -20.68
CA SER A 195 -22.55 -10.50 -20.07
C SER A 195 -23.53 -11.55 -20.57
N LEU A 196 -24.83 -11.22 -20.66
CA LEU A 196 -25.84 -12.13 -21.20
C LEU A 196 -25.52 -12.51 -22.65
N VAL A 197 -25.23 -11.53 -23.51
CA VAL A 197 -24.94 -11.76 -24.93
C VAL A 197 -23.71 -12.65 -25.09
N LEU A 198 -22.61 -12.31 -24.41
CA LEU A 198 -21.37 -13.07 -24.49
C LEU A 198 -21.49 -14.46 -23.86
N TYR A 199 -22.29 -14.61 -22.80
CA TYR A 199 -22.59 -15.90 -22.19
C TYR A 199 -23.33 -16.83 -23.17
N LEU A 200 -24.32 -16.31 -23.90
CA LEU A 200 -25.05 -17.06 -24.92
C LEU A 200 -24.13 -17.45 -26.08
N ASP A 201 -23.32 -16.51 -26.57
CA ASP A 201 -22.39 -16.76 -27.69
C ASP A 201 -21.33 -17.83 -27.38
N ASN A 202 -20.82 -17.84 -26.14
CA ASN A 202 -19.79 -18.80 -25.70
C ASN A 202 -20.35 -20.16 -25.24
N HIS A 203 -21.67 -20.36 -25.30
CA HIS A 203 -22.27 -21.64 -24.91
C HIS A 203 -22.02 -22.72 -25.98
N GLN A 204 -21.54 -23.89 -25.58
CA GLN A 204 -21.12 -24.98 -26.50
C GLN A 204 -22.23 -25.39 -27.49
N SER A 205 -23.47 -25.47 -27.02
CA SER A 205 -24.66 -25.60 -27.86
C SER A 205 -25.63 -24.47 -27.51
N LEU A 206 -25.66 -23.45 -28.37
CA LEU A 206 -26.64 -22.36 -28.24
C LEU A 206 -28.06 -22.85 -28.54
N TYR A 207 -28.23 -23.88 -29.36
CA TYR A 207 -29.54 -24.50 -29.63
C TYR A 207 -30.21 -25.00 -28.35
N ASP A 208 -29.44 -25.57 -27.42
CA ASP A 208 -29.96 -26.15 -26.17
C ASP A 208 -30.51 -25.10 -25.20
N ARG A 209 -30.20 -23.81 -25.46
CA ARG A 209 -30.69 -22.68 -24.69
C ARG A 209 -32.11 -22.27 -25.07
N PHE A 210 -32.68 -22.84 -26.12
CA PHE A 210 -34.05 -22.53 -26.53
C PHE A 210 -35.03 -23.63 -26.12
N THR A 211 -36.26 -23.24 -25.79
CA THR A 211 -37.35 -24.15 -25.41
C THR A 211 -38.69 -23.64 -25.91
N LYS A 212 -39.68 -24.55 -25.99
CA LYS A 212 -41.08 -24.20 -26.25
C LYS A 212 -41.90 -24.05 -24.95
N GLU A 213 -41.32 -24.39 -23.81
CA GLU A 213 -41.98 -24.38 -22.51
C GLU A 213 -42.35 -22.96 -22.07
N GLU A 214 -43.53 -22.80 -21.44
CA GLU A 214 -44.05 -21.51 -20.97
C GLU A 214 -43.28 -20.91 -19.79
N ASN A 215 -42.62 -21.76 -18.98
CA ASN A 215 -41.78 -21.32 -17.85
C ASN A 215 -40.36 -20.94 -18.28
N SER A 216 -40.24 -20.13 -19.33
CA SER A 216 -38.95 -19.74 -19.91
C SER A 216 -38.92 -18.25 -20.26
N VAL A 217 -37.74 -17.72 -20.56
CA VAL A 217 -37.55 -16.29 -20.79
C VAL A 217 -38.02 -15.92 -22.20
N PRO A 218 -38.99 -15.01 -22.39
CA PRO A 218 -39.52 -14.73 -23.72
C PRO A 218 -38.48 -14.05 -24.62
N TRP A 219 -38.48 -14.39 -25.92
CA TRP A 219 -37.58 -13.78 -26.91
C TRP A 219 -37.68 -12.24 -26.96
N SER A 220 -38.85 -11.67 -26.67
CA SER A 220 -39.03 -10.21 -26.60
C SER A 220 -38.14 -9.57 -25.53
N ALA A 221 -37.89 -10.24 -24.40
CA ALA A 221 -36.99 -9.75 -23.37
C ALA A 221 -35.52 -9.76 -23.84
N ILE A 222 -35.14 -10.77 -24.63
CA ILE A 222 -33.83 -10.83 -25.29
C ILE A 222 -33.66 -9.68 -26.28
N MET A 223 -34.69 -9.39 -27.08
CA MET A 223 -34.67 -8.25 -27.99
C MET A 223 -34.51 -6.91 -27.26
N THR A 224 -35.12 -6.74 -26.09
CA THR A 224 -34.90 -5.57 -25.23
C THR A 224 -33.43 -5.42 -24.85
N VAL A 225 -32.78 -6.52 -24.45
CA VAL A 225 -31.33 -6.53 -24.15
C VAL A 225 -30.51 -6.18 -25.38
N PHE A 226 -30.82 -6.75 -26.55
CA PHE A 226 -30.10 -6.49 -27.79
C PHE A 226 -30.22 -5.05 -28.26
N ASN A 227 -31.40 -4.45 -28.15
CA ASN A 227 -31.61 -3.06 -28.48
C ASN A 227 -30.82 -2.15 -27.54
N PHE A 228 -30.78 -2.50 -26.25
CA PHE A 228 -29.97 -1.79 -25.27
C PHE A 228 -28.48 -1.84 -25.62
N VAL A 229 -27.93 -3.03 -25.89
CA VAL A 229 -26.52 -3.19 -26.27
C VAL A 229 -26.19 -2.46 -27.57
N ASN A 230 -27.00 -2.60 -28.62
CA ASN A 230 -26.75 -1.92 -29.90
C ASN A 230 -26.75 -0.39 -29.74
N ARG A 231 -27.68 0.18 -28.95
CA ARG A 231 -27.67 1.62 -28.65
C ARG A 231 -26.33 2.06 -28.07
N HIS A 232 -25.82 1.33 -27.07
CA HIS A 232 -24.52 1.66 -26.47
C HIS A 232 -23.33 1.44 -27.40
N VAL A 233 -23.40 0.46 -28.29
CA VAL A 233 -22.39 0.25 -29.34
C VAL A 233 -22.40 1.44 -30.31
N ASP A 234 -23.58 1.89 -30.74
CA ASP A 234 -23.72 3.03 -31.65
C ASP A 234 -23.22 4.33 -30.96
N ASP A 235 -23.57 4.55 -29.70
CA ASP A 235 -23.09 5.69 -28.90
C ASP A 235 -21.55 5.70 -28.81
N ALA A 236 -20.93 4.54 -28.59
CA ALA A 236 -19.47 4.40 -28.49
C ALA A 236 -18.74 4.58 -29.83
N GLN A 237 -19.32 4.13 -30.95
CA GLN A 237 -18.69 4.17 -32.27
C GLN A 237 -18.82 5.52 -32.96
N TYR A 238 -19.99 6.16 -32.86
CA TYR A 238 -20.29 7.38 -33.60
C TYR A 238 -20.09 8.65 -32.77
N GLY A 239 -19.69 8.51 -31.50
CA GLY A 239 -19.58 9.65 -30.59
C GLY A 239 -20.85 10.47 -30.56
N MET A 240 -22.01 9.81 -30.79
CA MET A 240 -23.31 10.42 -30.63
C MET A 240 -23.40 10.75 -29.15
N ASN A 241 -22.94 11.97 -28.81
CA ASN A 241 -23.29 12.63 -27.58
C ASN A 241 -24.82 12.75 -27.63
N VAL A 242 -25.52 11.70 -27.22
CA VAL A 242 -26.82 11.86 -26.59
C VAL A 242 -26.51 12.84 -25.48
N SER A 243 -26.83 14.11 -25.74
CA SER A 243 -26.53 15.20 -24.83
C SER A 243 -26.95 14.75 -23.44
N GLN A 244 -26.17 15.09 -22.41
CA GLN A 244 -26.57 14.83 -21.02
C GLN A 244 -27.99 15.36 -20.72
N GLU A 245 -28.51 16.28 -21.54
CA GLU A 245 -29.90 16.75 -21.55
C GLU A 245 -30.92 15.73 -22.06
N ASN A 246 -30.61 14.93 -23.09
CA ASN A 246 -31.46 13.81 -23.49
C ASN A 246 -31.41 12.67 -22.48
N PHE A 247 -30.27 12.48 -21.81
CA PHE A 247 -30.11 11.45 -20.77
C PHE A 247 -30.85 11.82 -19.47
N LYS A 248 -30.92 13.10 -19.10
CA LYS A 248 -31.71 13.58 -17.95
C LYS A 248 -33.21 13.64 -18.23
N ASN A 249 -33.61 13.86 -19.49
CA ASN A 249 -35.02 13.88 -19.88
C ASN A 249 -35.56 12.49 -20.25
N SER A 250 -34.69 11.53 -20.59
CA SER A 250 -35.03 10.12 -20.57
C SER A 250 -34.71 9.58 -19.17
N GLY A 251 -35.65 9.71 -18.22
CA GLY A 251 -35.63 8.78 -17.09
C GLY A 251 -35.45 7.38 -17.68
N MET A 252 -34.27 6.80 -17.46
CA MET A 252 -33.90 5.50 -18.03
C MET A 252 -35.05 4.58 -17.68
N ASP A 253 -35.82 4.14 -18.69
CA ASP A 253 -37.12 3.51 -18.47
C ASP A 253 -36.93 2.36 -17.50
N GLU A 254 -37.26 2.60 -16.23
CA GLU A 254 -36.85 1.75 -15.11
C GLU A 254 -37.36 0.33 -15.34
N GLN A 255 -38.53 0.23 -15.98
CA GLN A 255 -39.13 -1.03 -16.41
C GLN A 255 -38.23 -1.78 -17.41
N LYS A 256 -37.63 -1.10 -18.40
CA LYS A 256 -36.68 -1.73 -19.33
C LYS A 256 -35.43 -2.21 -18.61
N LEU A 257 -34.91 -1.46 -17.64
CA LEU A 257 -33.75 -1.89 -16.86
C LEU A 257 -34.05 -3.11 -16.01
N GLN A 258 -35.22 -3.13 -15.37
CA GLN A 258 -35.69 -4.30 -14.64
C GLN A 258 -35.84 -5.51 -15.57
N ILE A 259 -36.36 -5.33 -16.79
CA ILE A 259 -36.42 -6.41 -17.80
C ILE A 259 -35.01 -6.89 -18.16
N ILE A 260 -34.07 -6.00 -18.45
CA ILE A 260 -32.69 -6.35 -18.81
C ILE A 260 -32.04 -7.16 -17.69
N TYR A 261 -32.11 -6.66 -16.45
CA TYR A 261 -31.47 -7.30 -15.32
C TYR A 261 -32.15 -8.61 -14.93
N ALA A 262 -33.48 -8.68 -14.92
CA ALA A 262 -34.21 -9.92 -14.69
C ALA A 262 -33.89 -10.99 -15.75
N THR A 263 -33.81 -10.59 -17.03
CA THR A 263 -33.41 -11.47 -18.14
C THR A 263 -32.01 -12.03 -17.93
N TYR A 264 -31.06 -11.16 -17.56
CA TYR A 264 -29.70 -11.54 -17.22
C TYR A 264 -29.67 -12.56 -16.07
N ILE A 265 -30.32 -12.27 -14.94
CA ILE A 265 -30.37 -13.15 -13.76
C ILE A 265 -30.95 -14.52 -14.15
N ASN A 266 -32.08 -14.53 -14.84
CA ASN A 266 -32.79 -15.75 -15.20
C ASN A 266 -31.95 -16.66 -16.11
N ILE A 267 -31.25 -16.11 -17.10
CA ILE A 267 -30.49 -16.92 -18.06
C ILE A 267 -29.10 -17.28 -17.54
N VAL A 268 -28.37 -16.31 -17.00
CA VAL A 268 -26.95 -16.48 -16.65
C VAL A 268 -26.79 -17.11 -15.27
N LYS A 269 -27.59 -16.68 -14.27
CA LYS A 269 -27.48 -17.20 -12.89
C LYS A 269 -28.40 -18.39 -12.65
N ASN A 270 -29.64 -18.34 -13.13
CA ASN A 270 -30.64 -19.39 -12.88
C ASN A 270 -30.69 -20.46 -13.99
N GLY A 271 -29.95 -20.28 -15.09
CA GLY A 271 -29.86 -21.27 -16.17
C GLY A 271 -31.14 -21.44 -16.98
N MET A 272 -32.08 -20.49 -16.91
CA MET A 272 -33.33 -20.56 -17.69
C MET A 272 -33.05 -20.54 -19.19
N LYS A 273 -33.94 -21.20 -19.92
CA LYS A 273 -33.94 -21.24 -21.39
C LYS A 273 -34.75 -20.07 -21.96
N ILE A 274 -34.58 -19.83 -23.25
CA ILE A 274 -35.23 -18.79 -24.03
C ILE A 274 -36.43 -19.40 -24.76
N GLN A 275 -37.60 -18.80 -24.60
CA GLN A 275 -38.82 -19.24 -25.24
C GLN A 275 -38.86 -18.87 -26.72
N ILE A 276 -39.09 -19.86 -27.59
CA ILE A 276 -39.35 -19.63 -29.02
C ILE A 276 -40.54 -20.48 -29.48
N TYR A 277 -41.54 -19.82 -30.07
CA TYR A 277 -42.73 -20.45 -30.63
C TYR A 277 -42.58 -20.81 -32.13
N HIS A 278 -41.72 -20.10 -32.87
CA HIS A 278 -41.58 -20.27 -34.33
C HIS A 278 -40.39 -21.16 -34.74
N LYS A 279 -40.47 -21.76 -35.94
CA LYS A 279 -39.59 -22.84 -36.41
C LYS A 279 -38.14 -22.44 -36.74
N ASN A 280 -37.81 -21.15 -36.89
CA ASN A 280 -36.50 -20.77 -37.39
C ASN A 280 -35.52 -20.36 -36.28
N LEU A 281 -35.18 -21.31 -35.41
CA LEU A 281 -34.02 -21.20 -34.49
C LEU A 281 -32.74 -20.73 -35.21
N GLN A 282 -32.60 -21.12 -36.48
CA GLN A 282 -31.51 -20.72 -37.38
C GLN A 282 -31.43 -19.21 -37.62
N ASP A 283 -32.53 -18.47 -37.49
CA ASP A 283 -32.54 -17.02 -37.73
C ASP A 283 -32.07 -16.24 -36.49
N HIS A 284 -32.20 -16.82 -35.30
CA HIS A 284 -31.88 -16.16 -34.02
C HIS A 284 -30.40 -16.26 -33.64
N ILE A 285 -29.75 -17.39 -33.95
CA ILE A 285 -28.34 -17.62 -33.62
C ILE A 285 -27.39 -16.61 -34.28
N PRO A 286 -27.51 -16.30 -35.59
CA PRO A 286 -26.69 -15.27 -36.23
C PRO A 286 -26.82 -13.90 -35.57
N ILE A 287 -28.01 -13.54 -35.07
CA ILE A 287 -28.25 -12.27 -34.38
C ILE A 287 -27.43 -12.21 -33.08
N ILE A 288 -27.47 -13.26 -32.26
CA ILE A 288 -26.69 -13.34 -31.01
C ILE A 288 -25.19 -13.19 -31.31
N ARG A 289 -24.68 -13.97 -32.27
CA ARG A 289 -23.26 -13.96 -32.67
C ARG A 289 -22.82 -12.59 -33.18
N ASN A 290 -23.65 -11.95 -33.99
CA ASN A 290 -23.37 -10.62 -34.53
C ASN A 290 -23.26 -9.58 -33.40
N ILE A 291 -24.18 -9.57 -32.44
CA ILE A 291 -24.15 -8.63 -31.33
C ILE A 291 -22.96 -8.93 -30.40
N ALA A 292 -22.67 -10.21 -30.14
CA ALA A 292 -21.50 -10.60 -29.36
C ALA A 292 -20.19 -10.12 -29.99
N GLN A 293 -20.09 -10.19 -31.32
CA GLN A 293 -18.94 -9.68 -32.04
C GLN A 293 -18.84 -8.15 -31.92
N LYS A 294 -19.94 -7.42 -32.13
CA LYS A 294 -19.97 -5.95 -31.91
C LYS A 294 -19.51 -5.56 -30.50
N VAL A 295 -19.91 -6.31 -29.48
CA VAL A 295 -19.48 -6.08 -28.09
C VAL A 295 -17.97 -6.25 -27.94
N ARG A 296 -17.40 -7.33 -28.49
CA ARG A 296 -15.95 -7.59 -28.46
C ARG A 296 -15.14 -6.52 -29.19
N ASP A 297 -15.65 -6.06 -30.33
CA ASP A 297 -14.97 -5.04 -31.14
C ASP A 297 -15.04 -3.66 -30.49
N THR A 298 -16.16 -3.34 -29.84
CA THR A 298 -16.39 -2.02 -29.23
C THR A 298 -15.71 -1.87 -27.87
N TRP A 299 -15.71 -2.93 -27.04
CA TRP A 299 -15.10 -2.89 -25.70
C TRP A 299 -14.18 -4.09 -25.45
N PRO A 300 -13.03 -4.18 -26.16
CA PRO A 300 -12.10 -5.31 -26.03
C PRO A 300 -11.59 -5.53 -24.59
N GLN A 301 -11.48 -4.46 -23.79
CA GLN A 301 -11.06 -4.48 -22.40
C GLN A 301 -12.02 -5.24 -21.46
N ARG A 302 -13.28 -5.45 -21.88
CA ARG A 302 -14.30 -6.18 -21.07
C ARG A 302 -14.09 -7.69 -21.05
N ILE A 303 -13.09 -8.21 -21.77
CA ILE A 303 -12.76 -9.64 -21.76
C ILE A 303 -12.50 -10.19 -20.35
N HIS A 304 -12.05 -9.34 -19.42
CA HIS A 304 -11.76 -9.71 -18.04
C HIS A 304 -12.98 -9.67 -17.11
N ASP A 305 -14.13 -9.14 -17.54
CA ASP A 305 -15.33 -9.00 -16.70
C ASP A 305 -16.00 -10.36 -16.42
N GLY A 306 -15.80 -11.34 -17.31
CA GLY A 306 -16.57 -12.58 -17.30
C GLY A 306 -18.07 -12.33 -17.56
N TYR A 307 -18.93 -13.17 -16.97
CA TYR A 307 -20.39 -13.10 -17.15
C TYR A 307 -21.16 -12.78 -15.86
N MET A 308 -20.48 -12.67 -14.72
CA MET A 308 -21.13 -12.67 -13.40
C MET A 308 -21.49 -11.27 -12.88
N ASN A 309 -21.11 -10.22 -13.62
CA ASN A 309 -21.35 -8.82 -13.25
C ASN A 309 -20.94 -8.52 -11.80
N ILE A 310 -19.73 -8.93 -11.42
CA ILE A 310 -19.20 -8.79 -10.06
C ILE A 310 -18.46 -7.47 -9.92
N TRP A 311 -18.80 -6.70 -8.88
CA TRP A 311 -18.19 -5.42 -8.58
C TRP A 311 -17.60 -5.41 -7.16
N LEU A 312 -16.38 -4.91 -7.03
CA LEU A 312 -15.71 -4.80 -5.74
C LEU A 312 -15.95 -3.42 -5.12
N LEU A 313 -16.83 -3.36 -4.12
CA LEU A 313 -17.08 -2.14 -3.36
C LEU A 313 -15.98 -1.93 -2.30
N LYS A 314 -15.16 -0.91 -2.50
CA LYS A 314 -14.18 -0.48 -1.48
C LYS A 314 -14.76 0.64 -0.64
N VAL A 315 -15.18 0.31 0.57
CA VAL A 315 -15.65 1.30 1.53
C VAL A 315 -14.45 2.03 2.13
N PHE A 316 -14.42 3.35 2.00
CA PHE A 316 -13.48 4.18 2.73
C PHE A 316 -14.08 4.57 4.07
N LYS A 317 -13.27 4.52 5.13
CA LYS A 317 -13.64 5.04 6.45
C LYS A 317 -13.62 6.58 6.43
N LYS A 318 -14.49 7.22 5.65
CA LYS A 318 -14.94 8.59 5.92
C LYS A 318 -16.27 8.46 6.66
N ILE A 319 -16.14 8.48 7.97
CA ILE A 319 -17.26 8.48 8.92
C ILE A 319 -18.08 9.76 8.72
N ASN A 320 -19.38 9.55 8.54
CA ASN A 320 -20.51 10.46 8.69
C ASN A 320 -20.73 11.55 7.63
N ASN A 321 -21.93 11.45 7.06
CA ASN A 321 -22.69 12.41 6.24
C ASN A 321 -22.37 12.36 4.75
N PHE A 322 -23.44 12.26 3.94
CA PHE A 322 -23.49 12.07 2.48
C PHE A 322 -23.41 10.62 2.00
N ILE A 323 -24.42 9.83 2.36
CA ILE A 323 -24.93 8.80 1.44
C ILE A 323 -26.05 9.51 0.66
N CYS A 324 -25.89 9.71 -0.66
CA CYS A 324 -27.04 10.03 -1.53
C CYS A 324 -27.99 8.82 -1.32
N ASN A 325 -29.18 9.03 -0.75
CA ASN A 325 -30.15 7.96 -0.47
C ASN A 325 -30.57 7.28 -1.79
N TYR A 326 -29.86 6.23 -2.16
CA TYR A 326 -30.29 5.27 -3.16
C TYR A 326 -30.28 3.91 -2.47
N GLU A 327 -31.47 3.37 -2.24
CA GLU A 327 -31.63 1.94 -1.96
C GLU A 327 -31.30 1.20 -3.28
N ILE A 328 -30.30 0.32 -3.24
CA ILE A 328 -29.97 -0.62 -4.33
C ILE A 328 -30.74 -1.91 -4.11
#